data_AF-A0A929JQY4-F1
#
_entry.id   AF-A0A929JQY4-F1
#
_cell.length_a   1.000
_cell.length_b   1.000
_cell.length_c   1.000
_cell.angle_alpha   90.00
_cell.angle_beta   90.00
_cell.angle_gamma   90.00
#
_symmetry.space_group_name_H-M   'P 1'
#
loop_
_entity.id
_entity.type
_entity.pdbx_description
1 polymer ?
#
loop_
_entity_poly.entity_id
_entity_poly.type
_entity_poly.pdbx_seq_one_letter_code
_entity_poly.pdbx_strand_id
1 'polypeptide(L)'
;MIEIIDSETTGIRSLSVHIMRSIADQHGGAIEKDLLTNAIDIWVPEGKQSVCAKDIDEKLGAMNACIYTLSVSFLSGMKPARISRN
;
A
#
# COMPACT_ATOMS: atom_id res chain seq x y z
N MET A 1 -17.63 17.15 0.55
CA MET A 1 -17.75 15.68 0.73
C MET A 1 -16.97 14.95 -0.36
N ILE A 2 -17.16 15.31 -1.64
CA ILE A 2 -16.38 14.78 -2.78
C ILE A 2 -14.87 15.07 -2.61
N GLU A 3 -14.49 16.31 -2.27
CA GLU A 3 -13.07 16.70 -2.09
C GLU A 3 -12.34 15.94 -0.97
N ILE A 4 -13.06 15.51 0.08
CA ILE A 4 -12.47 14.73 1.18
C ILE A 4 -12.16 13.31 0.70
N ILE A 5 -13.06 12.70 -0.08
CA ILE A 5 -12.88 11.36 -0.64
C ILE A 5 -11.71 11.34 -1.63
N ASP A 6 -11.57 12.37 -2.46
CA ASP A 6 -10.45 12.48 -3.41
C ASP A 6 -9.10 12.67 -2.70
N SER A 7 -9.06 13.46 -1.62
CA SER A 7 -7.86 13.64 -0.79
C SER A 7 -7.42 12.33 -0.11
N GLU A 8 -8.36 11.60 0.49
CA GLU A 8 -8.07 10.31 1.13
C GLU A 8 -7.60 9.26 0.12
N THR A 9 -8.22 9.21 -1.06
CA THR A 9 -7.83 8.31 -2.15
C THR A 9 -6.41 8.62 -2.64
N THR A 10 -6.06 9.92 -2.72
CA THR A 10 -4.72 10.37 -3.09
C THR A 10 -3.69 10.01 -2.01
N GLY A 11 -4.06 10.15 -0.73
CA GLY A 11 -3.21 9.77 0.41
C GLY A 11 -2.90 8.27 0.45
N ILE A 12 -3.93 7.42 0.31
CA ILE A 12 -3.77 5.95 0.27
C ILE A 12 -2.91 5.53 -0.92
N ARG A 13 -3.14 6.14 -2.10
CA ARG A 13 -2.32 5.88 -3.28
C ARG A 13 -0.85 6.26 -3.03
N SER A 14 -0.60 7.44 -2.48
CA SER A 14 0.76 7.91 -2.17
C SER A 14 1.47 6.98 -1.19
N LEU A 15 0.78 6.54 -0.13
CA LEU A 15 1.33 5.60 0.83
C LEU A 15 1.63 4.24 0.18
N SER A 16 0.75 3.75 -0.68
CA SER A 16 0.94 2.50 -1.42
C SER A 16 2.21 2.56 -2.27
N VAL A 17 2.41 3.64 -3.03
CA VAL A 17 3.62 3.84 -3.84
C VAL A 17 4.87 3.91 -2.97
N HIS A 18 4.80 4.57 -1.82
CA HIS A 18 5.91 4.65 -0.88
C HIS A 18 6.31 3.27 -0.33
N ILE A 19 5.32 2.45 0.05
CA ILE A 19 5.54 1.06 0.50
C ILE A 19 6.20 0.24 -0.60
N MET A 20 5.64 0.28 -1.81
CA MET A 20 6.20 -0.45 -2.95
C MET A 20 7.65 -0.04 -3.22
N ARG A 21 7.95 1.27 -3.18
CA ARG A 21 9.31 1.78 -3.42
C ARG A 21 10.28 1.29 -2.35
N SER A 22 9.90 1.39 -1.08
CA SER A 22 10.75 0.91 0.02
C SER A 22 11.05 -0.59 -0.10
N ILE A 23 10.10 -1.40 -0.59
CA ILE A 23 10.30 -2.85 -0.75
C ILE A 23 11.18 -3.12 -1.99
N ALA A 24 10.92 -2.46 -3.11
CA ALA A 24 11.75 -2.57 -4.30
C ALA A 24 13.22 -2.21 -3.98
N ASP A 25 13.45 -1.12 -3.25
CA ASP A 25 14.79 -0.68 -2.83
C ASP A 25 15.50 -1.75 -1.96
N GLN A 26 14.79 -2.42 -1.05
CA GLN A 26 15.34 -3.53 -0.24
C GLN A 26 15.79 -4.72 -1.09
N HIS A 27 15.12 -4.94 -2.22
CA HIS A 27 15.48 -5.97 -3.18
C HIS A 27 16.55 -5.50 -4.19
N GLY A 28 17.02 -4.27 -4.10
CA GLY A 28 17.98 -3.68 -5.05
C GLY A 28 17.33 -3.30 -6.38
N GLY A 29 16.01 -3.07 -6.36
CA GLY A 29 15.20 -2.60 -7.46
C GLY A 29 14.97 -1.09 -7.42
N ALA A 30 14.03 -0.62 -8.25
CA ALA A 30 13.59 0.75 -8.30
C ALA A 30 12.13 0.82 -8.77
N ILE A 31 11.48 1.95 -8.48
CA ILE A 31 10.13 2.25 -8.99
C ILE A 31 10.13 3.58 -9.70
N GLU A 32 9.61 3.55 -10.93
CA GLU A 32 9.31 4.74 -11.72
C GLU A 32 7.80 4.92 -11.85
N LYS A 33 7.38 6.18 -11.87
CA LYS A 33 5.98 6.53 -12.14
C LYS A 33 5.91 7.14 -13.52
N ASP A 34 5.21 6.47 -14.42
CA ASP A 34 4.87 7.06 -15.70
C ASP A 34 3.76 8.11 -15.47
N LEU A 35 4.08 9.37 -15.72
CA LEU A 35 3.15 10.49 -15.55
C LEU A 35 2.10 10.56 -16.67
N LEU A 36 2.37 9.96 -17.83
CA LEU A 36 1.47 9.94 -18.98
C LEU A 36 0.38 8.89 -18.80
N THR A 37 0.75 7.68 -18.41
CA THR A 37 -0.18 6.55 -18.24
C THR A 37 -0.68 6.41 -16.79
N ASN A 38 -0.08 7.16 -15.86
CA ASN A 38 -0.28 6.99 -14.41
C ASN A 38 0.01 5.55 -13.93
N ALA A 39 0.82 4.82 -14.70
CA ALA A 39 1.32 3.50 -14.35
C ALA A 39 2.52 3.60 -13.39
N ILE A 40 2.80 2.47 -12.76
CA ILE A 40 3.92 2.29 -11.85
C ILE A 40 4.74 1.14 -12.41
N ASP A 41 5.96 1.44 -12.84
CA ASP A 41 6.90 0.46 -13.32
C ASP A 41 7.84 0.08 -12.18
N ILE A 42 7.92 -1.22 -11.92
CA ILE A 42 8.72 -1.78 -10.85
C ILE A 42 9.80 -2.63 -11.49
N TRP A 43 11.05 -2.20 -11.32
CA TRP A 43 12.21 -2.95 -11.76
C TRP A 43 12.87 -3.63 -10.57
N VAL A 44 13.15 -4.92 -10.68
CA VAL A 44 13.84 -5.73 -9.66
C VAL A 44 14.69 -6.79 -10.38
N PRO A 45 15.89 -7.14 -9.88
CA PRO A 45 16.68 -8.25 -10.42
C PRO A 45 15.88 -9.55 -10.53
N GLU A 46 16.02 -10.31 -11.63
CA GLU A 46 15.20 -11.49 -11.94
C GLU A 46 15.07 -12.49 -10.78
N GLY A 47 16.17 -12.79 -10.09
CA GLY A 47 16.19 -13.71 -8.95
C GLY A 47 15.41 -13.25 -7.71
N LYS A 48 14.94 -12.00 -7.69
CA LYS A 48 14.22 -11.38 -6.57
C LYS A 48 12.81 -10.93 -6.90
N GLN A 49 12.39 -10.99 -8.16
CA GLN A 49 11.07 -10.51 -8.60
C GLN A 49 9.92 -11.16 -7.83
N SER A 50 9.94 -12.49 -7.70
CA SER A 50 8.90 -13.25 -7.00
C SER A 50 8.81 -12.89 -5.51
N VAL A 51 9.97 -12.77 -4.84
CA VAL A 51 10.02 -12.40 -3.41
C VAL A 51 9.57 -10.96 -3.20
N CYS A 52 10.04 -10.04 -4.04
CA CYS A 52 9.61 -8.64 -3.99
C CYS A 52 8.10 -8.47 -4.21
N ALA A 53 7.53 -9.17 -5.20
CA ALA A 53 6.10 -9.14 -5.45
C ALA A 53 5.29 -9.66 -4.25
N LYS A 54 5.76 -10.74 -3.61
CA LYS A 54 5.13 -11.29 -2.41
C LYS A 54 5.17 -10.31 -1.24
N ASP A 55 6.32 -9.69 -0.99
CA ASP A 55 6.48 -8.71 0.10
C ASP A 55 5.57 -7.49 -0.11
N ILE A 56 5.45 -7.02 -1.36
CA ILE A 56 4.52 -5.95 -1.73
C ILE A 56 3.09 -6.35 -1.43
N ASP A 57 2.66 -7.54 -1.86
CA ASP A 57 1.29 -8.03 -1.65
C ASP A 57 0.97 -8.15 -0.15
N GLU A 58 1.87 -8.71 0.65
CA GLU A 58 1.69 -8.83 2.10
C GLU A 58 1.54 -7.46 2.78
N LYS A 59 2.38 -6.47 2.42
CA LYS A 59 2.33 -5.13 3.04
C LYS A 59 1.13 -4.31 2.59
N LEU A 60 0.78 -4.34 1.30
CA LEU A 60 -0.42 -3.65 0.80
C LEU A 60 -1.70 -4.33 1.30
N GLY A 61 -1.71 -5.66 1.38
CA GLY A 61 -2.80 -6.44 1.97
C GLY A 61 -3.04 -6.07 3.43
N ALA A 62 -1.97 -5.99 4.24
CA ALA A 62 -2.07 -5.56 5.64
C ALA A 62 -2.57 -4.11 5.77
N MET A 63 -2.11 -3.20 4.91
CA MET A 63 -2.59 -1.82 4.85
C MET A 63 -4.09 -1.76 4.56
N ASN A 64 -4.54 -2.46 3.51
CA ASN A 64 -5.96 -2.52 3.13
C ASN A 64 -6.83 -3.13 4.23
N ALA A 65 -6.37 -4.20 4.87
CA ALA A 65 -7.07 -4.83 5.99
C ALA A 65 -7.21 -3.86 7.19
N CYS A 66 -6.18 -3.06 7.48
CA CYS A 66 -6.21 -2.05 8.53
C CYS A 66 -7.22 -0.95 8.20
N ILE A 67 -7.18 -0.38 6.99
CA ILE A 67 -8.12 0.65 6.52
C ILE A 67 -9.56 0.12 6.60
N TYR A 68 -9.81 -1.11 6.12
CA TYR A 68 -11.12 -1.73 6.18
C TYR A 68 -11.60 -1.89 7.63
N THR A 69 -10.76 -2.43 8.50
CA THR A 69 -11.10 -2.66 9.92
C THR A 69 -11.44 -1.36 10.63
N LEU A 70 -10.64 -0.30 10.41
CA LEU A 70 -10.88 1.02 10.97
C LEU A 70 -12.19 1.62 10.44
N SER A 71 -12.44 1.49 9.13
CA SER A 71 -13.66 1.98 8.49
C SER A 71 -14.91 1.29 9.03
N VAL A 72 -14.88 -0.04 9.15
CA VAL A 72 -15.98 -0.83 9.72
C VAL A 72 -16.21 -0.46 11.18
N SER A 73 -15.13 -0.35 11.97
CA SER A 73 -15.21 0.01 13.39
C SER A 73 -15.84 1.40 13.58
N PHE A 74 -15.43 2.37 12.76
CA PHE A 74 -15.99 3.72 12.77
C PHE A 74 -17.49 3.72 12.42
N LEU A 75 -17.90 3.04 11.35
CA LEU A 75 -19.30 3.00 10.90
C LEU A 75 -20.22 2.20 11.84
N SER A 76 -19.69 1.17 12.50
CA SER A 76 -20.45 0.33 13.43
C SER A 76 -20.49 0.86 14.86
N GLY A 77 -19.76 1.94 15.17
CA GLY A 77 -19.62 2.47 16.53
C GLY A 77 -18.87 1.53 17.49
N MET A 78 -18.25 0.46 16.98
CA MET A 78 -17.47 -0.49 17.75
C MET A 78 -16.02 -0.03 17.85
N LYS A 79 -15.38 -0.20 19.01
CA LYS A 79 -13.94 0.06 19.12
C LYS A 79 -13.18 -0.96 18.26
N PRO A 80 -12.20 -0.52 17.44
CA PRO A 80 -11.40 -1.45 16.65
C PRO A 80 -10.69 -2.43 17.59
N ALA A 81 -10.77 -3.72 17.26
CA ALA A 81 -10.07 -4.77 18.00
C ALA A 81 -8.57 -4.42 18.03
N ARG A 82 -7.97 -4.35 19.23
CA ARG A 82 -6.53 -4.11 19.38
C ARG A 82 -5.79 -5.20 18.61
N ILE A 83 -5.08 -4.83 17.55
CA ILE A 83 -4.11 -5.70 16.90
C ILE A 83 -2.98 -5.90 17.91
N SER A 84 -2.97 -7.06 18.56
CA SER A 84 -1.88 -7.50 19.44
C SER A 84 -0.62 -7.64 18.60
N ARG A 85 0.39 -6.80 18.88
CA ARG A 85 1.74 -7.01 18.35
C ARG A 85 2.37 -8.14 19.17
N ASN A 86 2.45 -9.33 18.59
CA ASN A 86 3.40 -10.37 19.02
C ASN A 86 4.77 -10.06 18.44
#